data_AF-A0A1G6U6A9-F1
#
_entry.id   AF-A0A1G6U6A9-F1
#
_cell.length_a   1.000
_cell.length_b   1.000
_cell.length_c   1.000
_cell.angle_alpha   90.00
_cell.angle_beta   90.00
_cell.angle_gamma   90.00
#
_symmetry.space_group_name_H-M   'P 1'
#
loop_
_entity.id
_entity.type
_entity.pdbx_description
1 polymer ?
#
loop_
_entity_poly.entity_id
_entity_poly.type
_entity_poly.pdbx_seq_one_letter_code
_entity_poly.pdbx_strand_id
1 'polypeptide(L)'
;MVSLQYRYISVHMQPQPTPQIHANGQWHDAASVTLQDDADAGWRRVVDAVAAEGGLPRARLAAGLQALIAPMEDVLRDGGGFGLEDDVHRFLQPAITAQLQALQAL
;
A
#
# COMPACT_ATOMS: atom_id res chain seq x y z
N MET A 1 10.79 -20.85 5.30
CA MET A 1 9.33 -20.67 5.42
C MET A 1 9.09 -19.60 6.47
N VAL A 2 8.81 -18.36 6.06
CA VAL A 2 8.57 -17.24 6.99
C VAL A 2 7.12 -16.82 6.80
N SER A 3 6.34 -16.86 7.87
CA SER A 3 4.93 -16.48 7.88
C SER A 3 4.78 -15.25 8.77
N LEU A 4 4.22 -14.18 8.23
CA LEU A 4 3.88 -12.96 8.98
C LEU A 4 2.35 -12.86 8.98
N GLN A 5 1.71 -13.11 10.12
CA GLN A 5 0.27 -12.98 10.29
C GLN A 5 -0.06 -11.57 10.78
N TYR A 6 -0.66 -10.76 9.92
CA TYR A 6 -1.48 -9.62 10.34
C TYR A 6 -2.94 -9.99 10.08
N ARG A 7 -3.81 -9.56 11.01
CA ARG A 7 -5.14 -10.14 11.34
C ARG A 7 -6.16 -10.39 10.22
N TYR A 8 -5.87 -10.14 8.93
CA TYR A 8 -6.75 -10.45 7.79
C TYR A 8 -6.03 -10.89 6.50
N ILE A 9 -4.71 -11.05 6.48
CA ILE A 9 -3.96 -11.38 5.26
C ILE A 9 -2.89 -12.43 5.58
N SER A 10 -2.87 -13.52 4.81
CA SER A 10 -1.80 -14.53 4.84
C SER A 10 -0.99 -14.42 3.55
N VAL A 11 0.31 -14.14 3.68
CA VAL A 11 1.24 -14.05 2.55
C VAL A 11 2.09 -15.31 2.52
N HIS A 12 2.07 -16.02 1.39
CA HIS A 12 2.86 -17.23 1.19
C HIS A 12 3.89 -17.00 0.08
N MET A 13 5.18 -17.05 0.43
CA MET A 13 6.25 -17.12 -0.57
C MET A 13 6.40 -18.57 -1.03
N GLN A 14 5.98 -18.85 -2.27
CA GLN A 14 6.26 -20.08 -3.00
C GLN A 14 7.37 -19.84 -4.04
N PRO A 15 8.09 -20.89 -4.51
CA PRO A 15 9.18 -20.76 -5.48
C PRO A 15 8.72 -20.49 -6.94
N GLN A 16 7.57 -19.84 -7.14
CA GLN A 16 7.08 -19.38 -8.45
C GLN A 16 7.38 -17.89 -8.63
N PRO A 17 7.45 -17.36 -9.87
CA PRO A 17 7.93 -15.99 -10.12
C PRO A 17 7.01 -14.87 -9.59
N THR A 18 5.84 -15.19 -9.04
CA THR A 18 4.94 -14.21 -8.41
C THR A 18 4.61 -14.62 -6.96
N PRO A 19 4.84 -13.74 -5.97
CA PRO A 19 4.34 -13.98 -4.61
C PRO A 19 2.80 -14.06 -4.65
N GLN A 20 2.17 -14.80 -3.73
CA GLN A 20 0.71 -14.92 -3.65
C GLN A 20 0.16 -14.44 -2.30
N ILE A 21 -1.00 -13.80 -2.33
CA ILE A 21 -1.70 -13.25 -1.18
C ILE A 21 -3.09 -13.90 -1.09
N HIS A 22 -3.47 -14.36 0.09
CA HIS A 22 -4.83 -14.84 0.36
C HIS A 22 -5.67 -13.75 1.03
N ALA A 23 -6.72 -13.29 0.35
CA ALA A 23 -7.64 -12.24 0.81
C ALA A 23 -9.08 -12.56 0.36
N ASN A 24 -10.07 -12.26 1.21
CA ASN A 24 -11.51 -12.50 0.95
C ASN A 24 -11.86 -13.94 0.54
N GLY A 25 -11.12 -14.93 1.04
CA GLY A 25 -11.33 -16.35 0.72
C GLY A 25 -10.86 -16.76 -0.68
N GLN A 26 -10.07 -15.93 -1.36
CA GLN A 26 -9.48 -16.21 -2.66
C GLN A 26 -7.97 -15.98 -2.65
N TRP A 27 -7.26 -16.75 -3.49
CA TRP A 27 -5.83 -16.58 -3.74
C TRP A 27 -5.62 -15.62 -4.90
N HIS A 28 -4.80 -14.62 -4.68
CA HIS A 28 -4.47 -13.59 -5.68
C HIS A 28 -2.96 -13.57 -5.88
N ASP A 29 -2.52 -13.36 -7.12
CA ASP A 29 -1.14 -12.97 -7.37
C ASP A 29 -0.87 -11.66 -6.62
N ALA A 30 0.26 -11.56 -5.89
CA ALA A 30 0.61 -10.38 -5.11
C ALA A 30 0.76 -9.13 -5.98
N ALA A 31 1.16 -9.31 -7.25
CA ALA A 31 1.17 -8.24 -8.24
C ALA A 31 -0.24 -7.82 -8.70
N SER A 32 -1.24 -8.69 -8.50
CA SER A 32 -2.67 -8.48 -8.84
C SER A 32 -3.49 -7.97 -7.65
N VAL A 33 -2.97 -8.04 -6.41
CA VAL A 33 -3.50 -7.25 -5.29
C VAL A 33 -3.05 -5.79 -5.42
N THR A 34 -3.23 -5.23 -6.61
CA THR A 34 -3.55 -3.83 -6.74
C THR A 34 -4.94 -3.68 -6.14
N LEU A 35 -5.00 -3.01 -4.98
CA LEU A 35 -6.19 -2.38 -4.38
C LEU A 35 -7.42 -2.58 -5.25
N GLN A 36 -8.25 -3.58 -4.92
CA GLN A 36 -9.38 -4.03 -5.73
C GLN A 36 -10.57 -3.03 -5.72
N ASP A 37 -10.27 -1.77 -5.43
CA ASP A 37 -11.12 -0.60 -5.51
C ASP A 37 -10.27 0.51 -6.14
N ASP A 38 -10.88 1.35 -6.99
CA ASP A 38 -10.27 2.57 -7.54
C ASP A 38 -9.35 3.20 -6.50
N ALA A 39 -8.07 3.42 -6.82
CA ALA A 39 -7.09 3.92 -5.84
C ALA A 39 -7.59 5.17 -5.11
N ASP A 40 -8.41 6.00 -5.79
CA ASP A 40 -9.09 7.19 -5.26
C ASP A 40 -10.24 6.86 -4.28
N ALA A 41 -10.97 5.76 -4.49
CA ALA A 41 -12.02 5.29 -3.60
C ALA A 41 -11.44 4.50 -2.40
N GLY A 42 -10.32 3.80 -2.59
CA GLY A 42 -9.70 2.94 -1.60
C GLY A 42 -9.31 3.69 -0.32
N TRP A 43 -8.52 4.75 -0.43
CA TRP A 43 -8.07 5.50 0.75
C TRP A 43 -9.19 6.28 1.42
N ARG A 44 -10.12 6.87 0.66
CA ARG A 44 -11.27 7.57 1.26
C ARG A 44 -12.11 6.62 2.10
N ARG A 45 -12.44 5.43 1.56
CA ARG A 45 -13.17 4.39 2.29
C ARG A 45 -12.42 3.91 3.53
N VAL A 46 -11.10 3.70 3.43
CA VAL A 46 -10.27 3.30 4.59
C VAL A 46 -10.33 4.36 5.67
N VAL A 47 -10.13 5.64 5.31
CA VAL A 47 -10.15 6.73 6.29
C VAL A 47 -11.54 6.90 6.90
N ASP A 48 -12.61 6.76 6.11
CA ASP A 48 -13.99 6.84 6.62
C ASP A 48 -14.31 5.68 7.57
N ALA A 49 -13.92 4.45 7.23
CA ALA A 49 -14.10 3.28 8.07
C ALA A 49 -13.33 3.41 9.39
N VAL A 50 -12.05 3.79 9.33
CA VAL A 50 -11.21 3.96 10.53
C VAL A 50 -11.69 5.12 11.39
N ALA A 51 -12.18 6.21 10.79
CA ALA A 51 -12.80 7.31 11.53
C ALA A 51 -14.06 6.86 12.27
N ALA A 52 -14.93 6.10 11.59
CA ALA A 52 -16.17 5.59 12.15
C ALA A 52 -15.95 4.59 13.28
N GLU A 53 -14.99 3.67 13.13
CA GLU A 53 -14.68 2.65 14.14
C GLU A 53 -13.84 3.18 15.31
N GLY A 54 -12.88 4.06 15.02
CA GLY A 54 -11.89 4.53 15.98
C GLY A 54 -12.29 5.78 16.76
N GLY A 55 -13.40 6.44 16.40
CA GLY A 55 -13.82 7.70 17.01
C GLY A 55 -12.84 8.87 16.80
N LEU A 56 -11.90 8.73 15.86
CA LEU A 56 -10.93 9.76 15.50
C LEU A 56 -11.51 10.64 14.39
N PRO A 57 -11.27 11.97 14.41
CA PRO A 57 -11.72 12.84 13.34
C PRO A 57 -11.12 12.42 12.00
N ARG A 58 -11.96 12.20 10.98
CA ARG A 58 -11.55 11.90 9.60
C ARG A 58 -10.43 12.82 9.13
N ALA A 59 -10.56 14.12 9.38
CA ALA A 59 -9.57 15.12 8.98
C ALA A 59 -8.18 14.88 9.59
N ARG A 60 -8.10 14.39 10.83
CA ARG A 60 -6.82 14.09 11.50
C ARG A 60 -6.16 12.86 10.90
N LEU A 61 -6.96 11.85 10.53
CA LEU A 61 -6.48 10.66 9.84
C LEU A 61 -6.00 10.99 8.42
N ALA A 62 -6.77 11.77 7.67
CA ALA A 62 -6.38 12.24 6.34
C ALA A 62 -5.08 13.04 6.38
N ALA A 63 -4.95 14.00 7.30
CA ALA A 63 -3.72 14.78 7.47
C ALA A 63 -2.51 13.90 7.85
N GLY A 64 -2.71 12.88 8.69
CA GLY A 64 -1.67 11.92 9.05
C GLY A 64 -1.18 11.11 7.86
N LEU A 65 -2.09 10.66 6.98
CA LEU A 65 -1.74 9.94 5.76
C LEU A 65 -1.10 10.86 4.71
N GLN A 66 -1.59 12.09 4.57
CA GLN A 66 -0.99 13.09 3.69
C GLN A 66 0.44 13.46 4.11
N ALA A 67 0.77 13.37 5.40
CA ALA A 67 2.15 13.55 5.87
C ALA A 67 3.13 12.50 5.33
N LEU A 68 2.64 11.36 4.83
CA LEU A 68 3.48 10.34 4.18
C LEU A 68 3.86 10.70 2.74
N ILE A 69 3.23 11.72 2.13
CA ILE A 69 3.52 12.14 0.75
C ILE A 69 4.99 12.52 0.58
N ALA A 70 5.51 13.42 1.40
CA ALA A 70 6.89 13.88 1.31
C ALA A 70 7.93 12.74 1.40
N PRO A 71 7.90 11.84 2.41
CA PRO A 71 8.86 10.73 2.44
C PRO A 71 8.68 9.74 1.28
N MET A 72 7.47 9.58 0.74
CA MET A 72 7.25 8.74 -0.45
C MET A 72 7.80 9.39 -1.74
N GLU A 73 7.72 10.71 -1.87
CA GLU A 73 8.38 11.47 -2.94
C GLU A 73 9.91 11.38 -2.83
N ASP A 74 10.45 11.37 -1.61
CA ASP A 74 11.89 11.17 -1.39
C ASP A 74 12.33 9.77 -1.84
N VAL A 75 11.53 8.72 -1.57
CA VAL A 75 11.81 7.36 -2.04
C VAL A 75 11.75 7.27 -3.58
N LEU A 76 10.80 7.95 -4.23
CA LEU A 76 10.77 8.02 -5.70
C LEU A 76 11.98 8.73 -6.30
N ARG A 77 12.48 9.76 -5.61
CA ARG A 77 13.59 10.57 -6.07
C ARG A 77 14.93 9.86 -5.87
N ASP A 78 15.11 9.22 -4.73
CA ASP A 78 16.37 8.62 -4.29
C ASP A 78 16.17 7.27 -3.60
N GLY A 79 15.58 6.29 -4.30
CA GLY A 79 15.40 4.94 -3.76
C GLY A 79 16.71 4.30 -3.27
N GLY A 80 17.85 4.63 -3.90
CA GLY A 80 19.18 4.16 -3.50
C GLY A 80 19.59 4.67 -2.12
N GLY A 81 19.29 5.92 -1.78
CA GLY A 81 19.45 6.48 -0.44
C GLY A 81 18.64 5.76 0.64
N PHE A 82 17.56 5.07 0.25
CA PHE A 82 16.74 4.21 1.12
C PHE A 82 17.13 2.72 1.05
N GLY A 83 18.22 2.38 0.36
CA GLY A 83 18.72 1.01 0.23
C GLY A 83 17.98 0.13 -0.77
N LEU A 84 17.20 0.72 -1.68
CA LEU A 84 16.57 -0.01 -2.78
C LEU A 84 17.58 -0.24 -3.90
N GLU A 85 17.66 -1.49 -4.38
CA GLU A 85 18.34 -1.79 -5.63
C GLU A 85 17.64 -1.10 -6.81
N ASP A 86 18.39 -0.74 -7.86
CA ASP A 86 17.87 0.04 -8.99
C ASP A 86 16.65 -0.61 -9.67
N ASP A 87 16.68 -1.94 -9.85
CA ASP A 87 15.59 -2.67 -10.48
C ASP A 87 14.35 -2.77 -9.58
N VAL A 88 14.56 -2.87 -8.26
CA VAL A 88 13.47 -2.83 -7.26
C VAL A 88 12.87 -1.43 -7.21
N HIS A 89 13.70 -0.39 -7.19
CA HIS A 89 13.25 0.99 -7.23
C HIS A 89 12.43 1.26 -8.50
N ARG A 90 12.93 0.87 -9.68
CA ARG A 90 12.22 1.00 -10.96
C ARG A 90 10.89 0.24 -10.96
N PHE A 91 10.88 -0.97 -10.39
CA PHE A 91 9.66 -1.78 -10.29
C PHE A 91 8.60 -1.12 -9.40
N LEU A 92 9.01 -0.49 -8.29
CA LEU A 92 8.09 0.13 -7.33
C LEU A 92 7.60 1.52 -7.75
N GLN A 93 8.31 2.23 -8.63
CA GLN A 93 7.96 3.60 -9.06
C GLN A 93 6.50 3.77 -9.50
N PRO A 94 5.92 2.91 -10.37
CA PRO A 94 4.52 3.06 -10.78
C PRO A 94 3.54 2.94 -9.61
N ALA A 95 3.77 1.98 -8.72
CA ALA A 95 2.91 1.75 -7.57
C ALA A 95 2.98 2.88 -6.54
N ILE A 96 4.20 3.36 -6.24
CA ILE A 96 4.40 4.49 -5.32
C ILE A 96 3.77 5.77 -5.91
N THR A 97 3.88 5.97 -7.23
CA THR A 97 3.28 7.12 -7.92
C THR A 97 1.75 7.11 -7.82
N ALA A 98 1.11 5.96 -8.11
CA ALA A 98 -0.34 5.82 -7.99
C ALA A 98 -0.82 6.07 -6.54
N GLN A 99 -0.04 5.57 -5.58
CA GLN A 99 -0.32 5.74 -4.16
C GLN A 99 -0.19 7.21 -3.71
N LEU A 100 0.80 7.96 -4.21
CA LEU A 100 0.92 9.39 -3.95
C LEU A 100 -0.28 10.17 -4.47
N GLN A 101 -0.73 9.88 -5.69
CA GLN A 101 -1.90 10.52 -6.29
C GLN A 101 -3.16 10.28 -5.44
N ALA A 102 -3.36 9.04 -5.00
CA ALA A 102 -4.50 8.69 -4.16
C ALA A 102 -4.46 9.41 -2.80
N LEU A 103 -3.28 9.56 -2.19
CA LEU A 103 -3.13 10.30 -0.93
C LEU A 103 -3.33 11.81 -1.10
N GLN A 104 -2.96 12.38 -2.25
CA GLN A 104 -3.23 13.79 -2.57
C GLN A 104 -4.72 14.07 -2.78
N ALA A 105 -5.51 13.05 -3.15
CA ALA A 105 -6.95 13.14 -3.38
C ALA A 105 -7.83 12.90 -2.13
N LEU A 106 -7.22 12.65 -0.95
CA LEU A 106 -7.91 12.41 0.33
C LEU A 106 -8.55 13.65 0.96
#